data_AF-A0A935KH47-F1
#
_entry.id   AF-A0A935KH47-F1
#
_cell.length_a   1.000
_cell.length_b   1.000
_cell.length_c   1.000
_cell.angle_alpha   90.00
_cell.angle_beta   90.00
_cell.angle_gamma   90.00
#
_symmetry.space_group_name_H-M   'P 1'
#
loop_
_entity.id
_entity.type
_entity.pdbx_description
1 polymer ?
#
loop_
_entity_poly.entity_id
_entity_poly.type
_entity_poly.pdbx_seq_one_letter_code
_entity_poly.pdbx_strand_id
1 'polypeptide(L)'
;MALGEPHRQRILLMFERDERLSIGQIVAASTLSRTAVAHHLRVLREAGVLRSRKVGREVWYWPDPCAVRAALDAVGGYLQTHFRSESEPPMRATSARPSAARRSRR
;
A
#
# COMPACT_ATOMS: atom_id res chain seq x y z
N MET A 1 -3.56 1.18 15.00
CA MET A 1 -3.62 0.75 13.58
C MET A 1 -2.28 0.13 13.18
N ALA A 2 -2.26 -1.09 12.62
CA ALA A 2 -1.01 -1.74 12.21
C ALA A 2 -0.24 -0.94 11.16
N LEU A 3 -0.88 -0.49 10.08
CA LEU A 3 -0.19 0.29 9.04
C LEU A 3 -0.07 1.79 9.32
N GLY A 4 -0.54 2.28 10.47
CA GLY A 4 -0.46 3.71 10.82
C GLY A 4 0.87 4.14 11.45
N GLU A 5 1.77 3.19 11.74
CA GLU A 5 3.05 3.49 12.40
C GLU A 5 4.21 3.35 11.39
N PRO A 6 5.11 4.35 11.29
CA PRO A 6 6.12 4.41 10.25
C PRO A 6 7.13 3.25 10.24
N HIS A 7 7.55 2.73 11.38
CA HIS A 7 8.49 1.60 11.43
C HIS A 7 7.86 0.32 10.89
N ARG A 8 6.59 0.06 11.19
CA ARG A 8 5.85 -1.06 10.59
C ARG A 8 5.68 -0.92 9.07
N GLN A 9 5.45 0.29 8.58
CA GLN A 9 5.45 0.55 7.13
C GLN A 9 6.81 0.27 6.52
N ARG A 10 7.90 0.75 7.13
CA ARG A 10 9.27 0.48 6.66
C ARG A 10 9.58 -1.02 6.62
N ILE A 11 9.21 -1.78 7.66
CA ILE A 11 9.38 -3.24 7.66
C ILE A 11 8.59 -3.88 6.51
N LEU A 12 7.34 -3.47 6.29
CA LEU A 12 6.53 -4.01 5.19
C LEU A 12 7.16 -3.71 3.81
N LEU A 13 7.78 -2.54 3.67
CA LEU A 13 8.44 -2.11 2.43
C LEU A 13 9.83 -2.72 2.21
N MET A 14 10.35 -3.51 3.16
CA MET A 14 11.63 -4.22 2.98
C MET A 14 11.51 -5.44 2.08
N PHE A 15 10.31 -6.01 1.92
CA PHE A 15 10.11 -7.25 1.19
C PHE A 15 10.05 -6.99 -0.32
N GLU A 16 10.91 -7.66 -1.07
CA GLU A 16 10.77 -7.79 -2.51
C GLU A 16 9.67 -8.80 -2.88
N ARG A 17 9.36 -8.88 -4.19
CA ARG A 17 8.33 -9.78 -4.70
C ARG A 17 8.71 -11.23 -4.40
N ASP A 18 7.80 -11.96 -3.76
CA ASP A 18 7.96 -13.36 -3.31
C ASP A 18 9.09 -13.59 -2.28
N GLU A 19 9.66 -12.52 -1.73
CA GLU A 19 10.72 -12.61 -0.72
C GLU A 19 10.17 -13.07 0.63
N ARG A 20 11.02 -13.78 1.37
CA ARG A 20 10.80 -14.11 2.77
C ARG A 20 12.01 -13.69 3.58
N LEU A 21 11.78 -13.00 4.68
CA LEU A 21 12.83 -12.51 5.56
C LEU A 21 12.69 -13.11 6.96
N SER A 22 13.82 -13.46 7.57
CA SER A 22 13.90 -13.81 8.98
C SER A 22 14.00 -12.55 9.86
N ILE A 23 13.74 -12.68 11.16
CA ILE A 23 13.98 -11.58 12.12
C ILE A 23 15.42 -11.06 12.01
N GLY A 24 16.41 -11.94 11.82
CA GLY A 24 17.81 -11.55 11.74
C GLY A 24 18.08 -10.63 10.55
N GLN A 25 17.52 -10.98 9.38
CA GLN A 25 17.65 -10.18 8.17
C GLN A 25 16.95 -8.83 8.31
N ILE A 26 15.74 -8.81 8.87
CA ILE A 26 14.98 -7.55 9.09
C ILE A 26 15.72 -6.65 10.08
N VAL A 27 16.30 -7.21 11.15
CA VAL A 27 17.13 -6.45 12.10
C VAL A 27 18.34 -5.87 11.38
N ALA A 28 19.06 -6.68 10.60
CA ALA A 28 20.25 -6.23 9.87
C ALA A 28 19.97 -5.14 8.84
N ALA A 29 18.78 -5.13 8.23
CA ALA A 29 18.32 -4.13 7.28
C ALA A 29 17.64 -2.90 7.93
N SER A 30 17.57 -2.84 9.26
CA SER A 30 16.87 -1.78 10.00
C SER A 30 17.78 -1.09 11.01
N THR A 31 17.32 0.06 11.52
CA THR A 31 17.96 0.74 12.66
C THR A 31 17.39 0.29 14.01
N LEU A 32 16.55 -0.74 14.02
CA LEU A 32 15.77 -1.16 15.19
C LEU A 32 16.45 -2.30 15.94
N SER A 33 16.20 -2.36 17.24
CA SER A 33 16.61 -3.50 18.06
C SER A 33 15.82 -4.76 17.69
N ARG A 34 16.39 -5.93 17.98
CA ARG A 34 15.72 -7.22 17.78
C ARG A 34 14.38 -7.31 18.51
N THR A 35 14.29 -6.76 19.72
CA THR A 35 13.06 -6.73 20.51
C THR A 35 11.99 -5.86 19.84
N ALA A 36 12.37 -4.68 19.32
CA ALA A 36 11.46 -3.79 18.61
C ALA A 36 10.95 -4.43 17.31
N VAL A 37 11.84 -5.05 16.52
CA VAL A 37 11.46 -5.78 15.30
C VAL A 37 10.49 -6.92 15.64
N ALA A 38 10.78 -7.74 16.66
CA ALA A 38 9.89 -8.83 17.06
C ALA A 38 8.50 -8.32 17.46
N HIS A 39 8.43 -7.20 18.19
CA HIS A 39 7.17 -6.55 18.54
C HIS A 39 6.40 -6.10 17.28
N HIS A 40 7.04 -5.40 16.36
CA HIS A 40 6.41 -4.95 15.12
C HIS A 40 5.91 -6.09 14.25
N LEU A 41 6.70 -7.16 14.09
CA LEU A 41 6.30 -8.34 13.32
C LEU A 41 5.11 -9.07 13.96
N ARG A 42 5.05 -9.11 15.30
CA ARG A 42 3.88 -9.64 16.01
C ARG A 42 2.62 -8.86 15.66
N VAL A 43 2.66 -7.54 15.79
CA VAL A 43 1.52 -6.66 15.49
C VAL A 43 1.08 -6.79 14.03
N LEU A 44 2.03 -6.80 13.10
CA LEU A 44 1.74 -6.95 11.67
C LEU A 44 1.10 -8.32 11.35
N ARG A 45 1.58 -9.40 11.98
CA ARG A 45 1.02 -10.74 11.82
C ARG A 45 -0.37 -10.87 12.42
N GLU A 46 -0.58 -10.32 13.62
CA GLU A 46 -1.90 -10.31 14.28
C GLU A 46 -2.93 -9.50 13.48
N ALA A 47 -2.49 -8.46 12.77
CA ALA A 47 -3.33 -7.69 11.86
C ALA A 47 -3.54 -8.33 10.47
N GLY A 48 -2.96 -9.51 10.21
CA GLY A 48 -3.06 -10.18 8.90
C GLY A 48 -2.24 -9.54 7.78
N VAL A 49 -1.39 -8.55 8.08
CA VAL A 49 -0.53 -7.88 7.08
C VAL A 49 0.62 -8.80 6.63
N LEU A 50 1.17 -9.57 7.58
CA LEU A 50 2.23 -10.53 7.32
C LEU A 50 1.76 -11.95 7.62
N ARG A 51 2.20 -12.89 6.78
CA ARG A 51 2.21 -14.32 7.11
C ARG A 51 3.55 -14.70 7.72
N SER A 52 3.60 -15.86 8.35
CA SER A 52 4.84 -16.41 8.89
C SER A 52 4.88 -17.93 8.85
N ARG A 53 6.06 -18.52 8.71
CA ARG A 53 6.29 -19.96 8.84
C ARG A 53 7.60 -20.26 9.54
N LYS A 54 7.56 -21.20 10.49
CA LYS A 54 8.75 -21.74 11.14
C LYS A 54 9.41 -22.77 10.24
N VAL A 55 10.71 -22.63 10.01
CA VAL A 55 11.55 -23.58 9.26
C VAL A 55 12.81 -23.83 10.10
N GLY A 56 12.93 -25.04 10.66
CA GLY A 56 13.97 -25.37 11.62
C GLY A 56 13.92 -24.47 12.86
N ARG A 57 14.98 -23.70 13.08
CA ARG A 57 15.11 -22.78 14.23
C ARG A 57 14.65 -21.34 13.92
N GLU A 58 14.38 -21.02 12.66
CA GLU A 58 14.02 -19.66 12.24
C GLU A 58 12.53 -19.54 11.90
N VAL A 59 12.03 -18.31 12.02
CA VAL A 59 10.70 -17.92 11.56
C VAL A 59 10.86 -16.95 10.41
N TRP A 60 10.25 -17.29 9.28
CA TRP A 60 10.25 -16.52 8.05
C TRP A 60 8.94 -15.77 7.93
N TYR A 61 9.01 -14.51 7.53
CA TYR A 61 7.87 -13.61 7.34
C TYR A 61 7.76 -13.20 5.88
N TRP A 62 6.55 -12.89 5.43
CA TRP A 62 6.30 -12.28 4.11
C TRP A 62 4.93 -11.59 4.09
N PRO A 63 4.72 -10.60 3.20
CA PRO A 63 3.43 -9.91 3.09
C PRO A 63 2.29 -10.83 2.69
N ASP A 64 1.06 -10.45 3.06
CA ASP A 64 -0.17 -10.95 2.46
C ASP A 64 -0.79 -9.87 1.57
N PRO A 65 -0.43 -9.80 0.27
CA PRO A 65 -0.90 -8.73 -0.60
C PRO A 65 -2.42 -8.70 -0.73
N CYS A 66 -3.08 -9.86 -0.68
CA CYS A 66 -4.54 -9.96 -0.79
C CYS A 66 -5.21 -9.32 0.44
N ALA A 67 -4.75 -9.66 1.64
CA ALA A 67 -5.31 -9.09 2.87
C ALA A 67 -5.07 -7.57 2.96
N VAL A 68 -3.85 -7.12 2.62
CA VAL A 68 -3.50 -5.69 2.65
C VAL A 68 -4.30 -4.90 1.61
N ARG A 69 -4.42 -5.42 0.38
CA ARG A 69 -5.22 -4.81 -0.69
C ARG A 69 -6.67 -4.65 -0.25
N ALA A 70 -7.29 -5.73 0.23
CA ALA A 70 -8.68 -5.71 0.66
C ALA A 70 -8.94 -4.68 1.77
N ALA A 71 -8.03 -4.57 2.75
CA ALA A 71 -8.15 -3.58 3.83
C ALA A 71 -8.02 -2.13 3.31
N LEU A 72 -7.06 -1.87 2.42
CA LEU A 72 -6.90 -0.55 1.81
C LEU A 72 -8.08 -0.18 0.93
N ASP A 73 -8.61 -1.12 0.14
CA ASP A 73 -9.75 -0.90 -0.75
C ASP A 73 -11.03 -0.62 0.06
N ALA A 74 -11.24 -1.31 1.19
CA ALA A 74 -12.39 -1.05 2.06
C ALA A 74 -12.35 0.37 2.66
N VAL A 75 -11.19 0.79 3.17
CA VAL A 75 -11.02 2.14 3.71
C VAL A 75 -11.11 3.19 2.60
N GLY A 76 -10.46 2.94 1.46
CA GLY A 76 -10.52 3.82 0.29
C GLY A 76 -11.95 4.00 -0.24
N GLY A 77 -12.71 2.91 -0.33
CA GLY A 77 -14.11 2.93 -0.73
C GLY A 77 -14.99 3.74 0.23
N TYR A 78 -14.79 3.59 1.54
CA TYR A 78 -15.47 4.40 2.55
C TYR A 78 -15.16 5.90 2.38
N LEU A 79 -13.87 6.25 2.24
CA LEU A 79 -13.46 7.64 2.04
C LEU A 79 -14.01 8.23 0.73
N GLN A 80 -13.98 7.46 -0.36
CA GLN A 80 -14.49 7.89 -1.66
C GLN A 80 -16.01 8.12 -1.64
N THR A 81 -16.74 7.32 -0.85
CA THR A 81 -18.21 7.37 -0.75
C THR A 81 -18.68 8.49 0.17
N HIS A 82 -18.01 8.70 1.30
CA HIS A 82 -18.48 9.59 2.37
C HIS A 82 -17.74 10.92 2.48
N PHE A 83 -16.51 11.00 1.96
CA PHE A 83 -15.65 12.18 2.05
C PHE A 83 -15.26 12.71 0.67
N ARG A 84 -16.10 12.43 -0.34
CA ARG A 84 -15.93 13.03 -1.67
C ARG A 84 -16.03 14.54 -1.51
N SER A 85 -14.90 15.23 -1.69
CA SER A 85 -14.85 16.69 -1.68
C SER A 85 -15.93 17.22 -2.62
N GLU A 86 -16.82 18.06 -2.12
CA GLU A 86 -17.76 18.84 -2.95
C GLU A 86 -17.03 19.86 -3.85
N SER A 87 -15.70 19.89 -3.84
CA SER A 87 -14.89 20.91 -4.50
C SER A 87 -14.02 20.34 -5.62
N GLU A 88 -14.64 19.86 -6.70
CA GLU A 88 -14.07 20.00 -8.04
C GLU A 88 -15.25 20.17 -9.02
N PRO A 89 -15.54 21.41 -9.49
CA PRO A 89 -16.48 21.54 -10.60
C PRO A 89 -15.89 20.81 -11.81
N PRO A 90 -16.73 20.20 -12.68
CA PRO A 90 -16.22 19.58 -13.89
C PRO A 90 -15.47 20.67 -14.67
N MET A 91 -14.16 20.48 -14.88
CA MET A 91 -13.41 21.24 -15.88
C MET A 91 -14.23 21.14 -17.16
N ARG A 92 -14.89 22.25 -17.52
CA ARG A 92 -15.67 22.33 -18.74
C ARG A 92 -14.77 21.89 -19.87
N ALA A 93 -15.24 20.91 -20.64
CA ALA A 93 -14.67 20.56 -21.92
C ALA A 93 -14.37 21.87 -22.66
N THR A 94 -13.09 22.18 -22.83
CA THR A 94 -12.70 23.26 -23.73
C THR A 94 -13.24 22.82 -25.08
N SER A 95 -14.21 23.57 -25.59
CA SER A 95 -14.82 23.29 -26.88
C SER A 95 -13.69 23.28 -27.89
N ALA A 96 -13.44 22.11 -28.47
CA ALA A 96 -12.64 21.98 -29.68
C ALA A 96 -13.21 22.96 -30.73
N ARG A 97 -12.33 23.82 -31.24
CA ARG A 97 -12.55 24.66 -32.43
C ARG A 97 -13.28 23.87 -33.53
N PRO A 98 -14.23 24.46 -34.27
CA PRO A 98 -14.43 24.06 -35.64
C PRO A 98 -13.35 24.72 -36.50
N SER A 99 -12.36 23.92 -36.92
CA SER A 99 -11.43 24.27 -38.00
C SER A 99 -12.08 23.94 -39.35
N ALA A 100 -12.37 25.00 -40.11
CA ALA A 100 -12.46 25.12 -41.56
C ALA A 100 -13.03 23.96 -42.42
N ALA A 101 -14.08 24.27 -43.19
CA ALA A 101 -14.31 23.66 -44.50
C ALA A 101 -14.99 24.64 -45.48
N ARG A 102 -14.15 25.43 -46.16
CA ARG A 102 -14.14 25.63 -47.62
C ARG A 102 -15.49 25.48 -48.34
N ARG A 103 -16.10 26.60 -48.76
CA ARG A 103 -16.98 26.64 -49.93
C ARG A 103 -16.50 27.67 -50.93
N SER A 104 -15.83 27.16 -51.96
CA SER A 104 -15.83 27.73 -53.29
C SER A 104 -17.27 27.80 -53.83
N ARG A 105 -17.65 28.89 -54.50
CA ARG A 105 -18.18 28.88 -55.88
C ARG A 105 -18.71 30.28 -56.27
N ARG A 106 -18.13 30.76 -57.38
CA ARG A 106 -18.65 31.68 -58.41
C ARG A 106 -18.82 33.14 -58.04
#